data_AF-A0A955U6V1-F1
#
_entry.id   AF-A0A955U6V1-F1
#
_cell.length_a   1.000
_cell.length_b   1.000
_cell.length_c   1.000
_cell.angle_alpha   90.00
_cell.angle_beta   90.00
_cell.angle_gamma   90.00
#
_symmetry.space_group_name_H-M   'P 1'
#
loop_
_entity.id
_entity.type
_entity.pdbx_description
1 polymer ?
#
loop_
_entity_poly.entity_id
_entity_poly.type
_entity_poly.pdbx_seq_one_letter_code
_entity_poly.pdbx_strand_id
1 'polypeptide(L)'
;MADLVTHACTALLPGAAFRDRAVGLVALGAVLPDLAGRVIPLGLDLVGRRLLPLPEWVTWPWTALHEPLGWSLTAGLLALGFVDGQRARAFRLLALGCTLHTLVDLLQDHHGEGYLLLAPLSVRRFELGWIGSEATVPWAMPLLAATALAWVPAGVERALGRVPEVRWLRVAAVLVPVHALLPVALWAAGLDVTALVGSLAWLHVAGAGVLLGTWRWWRGQVPLLLALLVADHAASLLVASALLP
;
A
#
# COMPACT_ATOMS: atom_id res chain seq x y z
N MET A 1 -6.39 -3.53 -1.81
CA MET A 1 -6.74 -2.83 -0.55
C MET A 1 -6.35 -1.37 -0.71
N ALA A 2 -7.29 -0.43 -0.68
CA ALA A 2 -6.94 1.00 -0.80
C ALA A 2 -5.99 1.47 0.32
N ASP A 3 -6.03 0.80 1.47
CA ASP A 3 -5.14 1.04 2.59
C ASP A 3 -3.66 0.82 2.25
N LEU A 4 -3.29 -0.26 1.55
CA LEU A 4 -1.88 -0.51 1.17
C LEU A 4 -1.27 0.67 0.39
N VAL A 5 -2.02 1.22 -0.56
CA VAL A 5 -1.58 2.38 -1.34
C VAL A 5 -1.46 3.61 -0.43
N THR A 6 -2.47 3.83 0.42
CA THR A 6 -2.51 4.95 1.36
C THR A 6 -1.31 4.89 2.33
N HIS A 7 -1.03 3.74 2.94
CA HIS A 7 0.11 3.55 3.82
C HIS A 7 1.44 3.74 3.11
N ALA A 8 1.62 3.14 1.93
CA ALA A 8 2.83 3.36 1.14
C ALA A 8 3.04 4.86 0.85
N CYS A 9 1.98 5.57 0.45
CA CYS A 9 2.04 7.00 0.19
C CYS A 9 2.34 7.83 1.44
N THR A 10 1.83 7.44 2.62
CA THR A 10 2.11 8.17 3.88
C THR A 10 3.59 8.11 4.27
N ALA A 11 4.31 7.06 3.87
CA ALA A 11 5.76 6.97 4.05
C ALA A 11 6.53 7.64 2.90
N LEU A 12 6.10 7.43 1.65
CA LEU A 12 6.82 7.90 0.47
C LEU A 12 6.71 9.41 0.26
N LEU A 13 5.54 10.01 0.51
CA LEU A 13 5.29 11.43 0.22
C LEU A 13 6.19 12.36 1.04
N PRO A 14 6.33 12.21 2.38
CA PRO A 14 7.31 12.99 3.14
C PRO A 14 8.75 12.64 2.76
N GLY A 15 9.01 11.38 2.39
CA GLY A 15 10.32 10.91 1.96
C GLY A 15 10.85 11.61 0.69
N ALA A 16 9.96 12.13 -0.15
CA ALA A 16 10.32 12.85 -1.37
C ALA A 16 11.17 14.10 -1.11
N ALA A 17 11.04 14.71 0.08
CA ALA A 17 11.86 15.85 0.49
C ALA A 17 13.33 15.47 0.75
N PHE A 18 13.58 14.24 1.17
CA PHE A 18 14.91 13.76 1.55
C PHE A 18 15.60 12.97 0.42
N ARG A 19 14.82 12.27 -0.41
CA ARG A 19 15.30 11.41 -1.51
C ARG A 19 16.38 10.39 -1.09
N ASP A 20 16.33 9.95 0.17
CA ASP A 20 17.27 8.98 0.73
C ASP A 20 16.84 7.53 0.42
N ARG A 21 17.83 6.64 0.26
CA ARG A 21 17.58 5.19 0.10
C ARG A 21 16.91 4.55 1.32
N ALA A 22 16.97 5.19 2.48
CA ALA A 22 16.28 4.81 3.70
C ALA A 22 14.76 4.88 3.57
N VAL A 23 14.23 5.75 2.69
CA VAL A 23 12.79 5.91 2.52
C VAL A 23 12.12 4.61 2.07
N GLY A 24 12.80 3.80 1.24
CA GLY A 24 12.27 2.51 0.80
C GLY A 24 12.06 1.53 1.95
N LEU A 25 12.88 1.59 3.00
CA LEU A 25 12.69 0.76 4.20
C LEU A 25 11.54 1.26 5.06
N VAL A 26 11.34 2.57 5.14
CA VAL A 26 10.16 3.15 5.81
C VAL A 26 8.88 2.80 5.05
N ALA A 27 8.89 2.91 3.72
CA ALA A 27 7.75 2.53 2.88
C ALA A 27 7.45 1.02 2.98
N LEU A 28 8.48 0.16 2.97
CA LEU A 28 8.31 -1.27 3.23
C LEU A 28 7.71 -1.52 4.62
N GLY A 29 8.21 -0.84 5.65
CA GLY A 29 7.65 -0.92 6.99
C GLY A 29 6.19 -0.48 7.05
N ALA A 30 5.80 0.54 6.29
CA ALA A 30 4.42 1.05 6.29
C ALA A 30 3.40 0.10 5.64
N VAL A 31 3.84 -0.83 4.80
CA VAL A 31 2.95 -1.84 4.20
C VAL A 31 3.12 -3.22 4.84
N LEU A 32 4.18 -3.41 5.64
CA LEU A 32 4.53 -4.71 6.21
C LEU A 32 3.42 -5.31 7.08
N PRO A 33 2.74 -4.57 7.98
CA PRO A 33 1.68 -5.14 8.81
C PRO A 33 0.53 -5.69 7.96
N ASP A 34 0.08 -4.98 6.94
CA ASP A 34 -0.96 -5.46 6.01
C ASP A 34 -0.53 -6.71 5.22
N LEU A 35 0.70 -6.71 4.70
CA LEU A 35 1.22 -7.85 3.96
C LEU A 35 1.27 -9.11 4.85
N ALA A 36 1.75 -8.97 6.07
CA ALA A 36 1.90 -10.09 7.00
C ALA A 36 0.56 -10.51 7.62
N GLY A 37 -0.27 -9.56 8.00
CA GLY A 37 -1.45 -9.78 8.84
C GLY A 37 -2.81 -9.72 8.14
N ARG A 38 -2.88 -9.27 6.88
CA ARG A 38 -4.12 -9.23 6.10
C ARG A 38 -4.04 -10.05 4.82
N VAL A 39 -2.97 -9.89 4.04
CA VAL A 39 -2.84 -10.58 2.74
C VAL A 39 -2.74 -12.09 2.90
N ILE A 40 -1.96 -12.58 3.87
CA ILE A 40 -1.80 -14.03 4.10
C ILE A 40 -3.14 -14.66 4.57
N PRO A 41 -3.84 -14.14 5.61
CA PRO A 41 -5.16 -14.61 5.98
C PRO A 41 -6.18 -14.58 4.85
N LEU A 42 -6.18 -13.53 4.04
CA LEU A 42 -7.09 -13.42 2.90
C LEU A 42 -6.83 -14.53 1.88
N GLY A 43 -5.56 -14.79 1.55
CA GLY A 43 -5.19 -15.89 0.67
C GLY A 43 -5.61 -17.26 1.23
N LEU A 44 -5.41 -17.48 2.53
CA LEU A 44 -5.85 -18.69 3.21
C LEU A 44 -7.38 -18.84 3.21
N ASP A 45 -8.12 -17.77 3.47
CA ASP A 45 -9.59 -17.77 3.42
C ASP A 45 -10.10 -18.11 2.02
N LEU A 46 -9.52 -17.53 0.97
CA LEU A 46 -9.87 -17.85 -0.42
C LEU A 46 -9.64 -19.33 -0.76
N VAL A 47 -8.50 -19.89 -0.32
CA VAL A 47 -8.21 -21.33 -0.45
C VAL A 47 -9.24 -22.14 0.35
N GLY A 48 -9.56 -21.71 1.56
CA GLY A 48 -10.49 -22.39 2.44
C GLY A 48 -11.91 -22.48 1.90
N ARG A 49 -12.39 -21.41 1.24
CA ARG A 49 -13.69 -21.37 0.55
C ARG A 49 -13.77 -22.30 -0.65
N ARG A 50 -12.65 -22.56 -1.34
CA ARG A 50 -12.60 -23.38 -2.56
C ARG A 50 -12.29 -24.86 -2.29
N LEU A 51 -11.50 -25.17 -1.26
CA LEU A 51 -11.01 -26.52 -0.98
C LEU A 51 -11.56 -27.12 0.31
N LEU A 52 -11.22 -26.52 1.46
CA LEU A 52 -11.59 -27.01 2.78
C LEU A 52 -11.61 -25.85 3.78
N PRO A 53 -12.69 -25.63 4.55
CA PRO A 53 -12.72 -24.57 5.55
C PRO A 53 -11.57 -24.71 6.53
N LEU A 54 -10.75 -23.65 6.62
CA LEU A 54 -9.61 -23.62 7.52
C LEU A 54 -10.09 -23.23 8.93
N PRO A 55 -9.62 -23.92 9.97
CA PRO A 55 -9.96 -23.54 11.33
C PRO A 55 -9.26 -22.24 11.73
N GLU A 56 -9.92 -21.44 12.59
CA GLU A 56 -9.48 -20.10 12.98
C GLU A 56 -8.06 -20.04 13.57
N TRP A 57 -7.62 -21.10 14.28
CA TRP A 57 -6.27 -21.16 14.83
C TRP A 57 -5.16 -21.15 13.76
N VAL A 58 -5.48 -21.42 12.50
CA VAL A 58 -4.55 -21.31 11.36
C VAL A 58 -4.39 -19.85 10.92
N THR A 59 -5.45 -19.05 10.96
CA THR A 59 -5.46 -17.66 10.48
C THR A 59 -5.08 -16.67 11.58
N TRP A 60 -5.45 -16.95 12.84
CA TRP A 60 -5.22 -16.08 13.99
C TRP A 60 -3.77 -15.60 14.20
N PRO A 61 -2.72 -16.45 14.05
CA PRO A 61 -1.34 -16.01 14.26
C PRO A 61 -0.91 -14.93 13.27
N TRP A 62 -1.46 -14.93 12.07
CA TRP A 62 -1.16 -13.94 11.05
C TRP A 62 -1.80 -12.60 11.39
N THR A 63 -3.06 -12.59 11.83
CA THR A 63 -3.74 -11.37 12.28
C THR A 63 -2.94 -10.68 13.40
N ALA A 64 -2.35 -11.46 14.31
CA ALA A 64 -1.49 -10.92 15.37
C ALA A 64 -0.20 -10.23 14.84
N LEU A 65 0.24 -10.50 13.61
CA LEU A 65 1.37 -9.78 12.98
C LEU A 65 1.02 -8.34 12.58
N HIS A 66 -0.27 -8.01 12.56
CA HIS A 66 -0.76 -6.65 12.33
C HIS A 66 -0.64 -5.76 13.59
N GLU A 67 -0.50 -6.37 14.77
CA GLU A 67 -0.38 -5.68 16.06
C GLU A 67 1.05 -5.17 16.34
N PRO A 68 1.25 -4.17 17.24
CA PRO A 68 2.57 -3.59 17.52
C PRO A 68 3.69 -4.57 17.85
N LEU A 69 3.39 -5.57 18.68
CA LEU A 69 4.36 -6.62 18.99
C LEU A 69 4.66 -7.48 17.75
N GLY A 70 3.63 -7.84 16.98
CA GLY A 70 3.74 -8.67 15.79
C GLY A 70 4.56 -8.02 14.68
N TRP A 71 4.28 -6.76 14.34
CA TRP A 71 5.07 -6.05 13.33
C TRP A 71 6.48 -5.74 13.82
N SER A 72 6.70 -5.54 15.14
CA SER A 72 8.05 -5.35 15.69
C SER A 72 8.92 -6.60 15.52
N LEU A 73 8.36 -7.78 15.80
CA LEU A 73 9.04 -9.06 15.58
C LEU A 73 9.33 -9.27 14.09
N THR A 74 8.34 -9.00 13.23
CA THR A 74 8.49 -9.14 11.76
C THR A 74 9.56 -8.20 11.21
N ALA A 75 9.57 -6.93 11.63
CA ALA A 75 10.61 -5.96 11.27
C ALA A 75 12.00 -6.39 11.78
N GLY A 76 12.08 -6.98 12.98
CA GLY A 76 13.30 -7.55 13.54
C GLY A 76 13.85 -8.70 12.69
N LEU A 77 12.98 -9.64 12.30
CA LEU A 77 13.35 -10.77 11.43
C LEU A 77 13.84 -10.29 10.06
N LEU A 78 13.14 -9.33 9.44
CA LEU A 78 13.58 -8.73 8.16
C LEU A 78 14.92 -8.00 8.30
N ALA A 79 15.15 -7.33 9.43
CA ALA A 79 16.41 -6.64 9.68
C ALA A 79 17.61 -7.59 9.80
N LEU A 80 17.42 -8.87 10.20
CA LEU A 80 18.49 -9.87 10.23
C LEU A 80 19.05 -10.20 8.84
N GLY A 81 18.28 -9.95 7.77
CA GLY A 81 18.72 -10.09 6.38
C GLY A 81 19.74 -9.05 5.93
N PHE A 82 20.01 -8.02 6.73
CA PHE A 82 21.00 -6.99 6.45
C PHE A 82 22.36 -7.34 7.06
N VAL A 83 23.44 -6.74 6.53
CA VAL A 83 24.80 -6.83 7.09
C VAL A 83 24.83 -6.31 8.53
N ASP A 84 25.66 -6.89 9.41
CA ASP A 84 25.67 -6.64 10.86
C ASP A 84 25.62 -5.15 11.24
N GLY A 85 26.47 -4.32 10.62
CA GLY A 85 26.53 -2.88 10.87
C GLY A 85 25.30 -2.08 10.43
N GLN A 86 24.39 -2.67 9.66
CA GLN A 86 23.18 -2.03 9.15
C GLN A 86 21.88 -2.55 9.79
N ARG A 87 21.91 -3.70 10.48
CA ARG A 87 20.69 -4.33 11.03
C ARG A 87 19.88 -3.40 11.94
N ALA A 88 20.54 -2.73 12.88
CA ALA A 88 19.87 -1.80 13.78
C ALA A 88 19.26 -0.60 13.05
N ARG A 89 19.90 -0.11 11.98
CA ARG A 89 19.34 0.95 11.13
C ARG A 89 18.14 0.44 10.35
N ALA A 90 18.23 -0.75 9.76
CA ALA A 90 17.13 -1.36 9.02
C ALA A 90 15.90 -1.58 9.92
N PHE A 91 16.10 -2.16 11.10
CA PHE A 91 15.04 -2.34 12.09
C PHE A 91 14.35 -1.02 12.44
N ARG A 92 15.11 0.03 12.79
CA ARG A 92 14.52 1.33 13.15
C ARG A 92 13.72 1.96 12.00
N LEU A 93 14.18 1.81 10.76
CA LEU A 93 13.47 2.35 9.59
C LEU A 93 12.20 1.55 9.26
N LEU A 94 12.26 0.22 9.35
CA LEU A 94 11.08 -0.64 9.20
C LEU A 94 10.06 -0.37 10.30
N ALA A 95 10.50 -0.29 11.56
CA ALA A 95 9.66 0.02 12.71
C ALA A 95 9.04 1.41 12.61
N LEU A 96 9.78 2.40 12.10
CA LEU A 96 9.22 3.72 11.79
C LEU A 96 8.09 3.63 10.76
N GLY A 97 8.28 2.84 9.69
CA GLY A 97 7.25 2.56 8.72
C GLY A 97 6.01 1.91 9.34
N CYS A 98 6.20 0.84 10.12
CA CYS A 98 5.10 0.15 10.80
C CYS A 98 4.36 1.07 11.79
N THR A 99 5.10 1.96 12.45
CA THR A 99 4.51 2.98 13.33
C THR A 99 3.63 3.94 12.53
N LEU A 100 4.09 4.42 11.36
CA LEU A 100 3.27 5.25 10.48
C LEU A 100 2.00 4.53 10.02
N HIS A 101 2.11 3.25 9.69
CA HIS A 101 0.96 2.41 9.37
C HIS A 101 -0.06 2.38 10.52
N THR A 102 0.36 1.98 11.72
CA THR A 102 -0.52 1.95 12.90
C THR A 102 -1.10 3.32 13.21
N LEU A 103 -0.34 4.41 13.05
CA LEU A 103 -0.86 5.76 13.27
C LEU A 103 -1.99 6.12 12.29
N VAL A 104 -1.87 5.74 11.02
CA VAL A 104 -2.92 5.94 10.02
C VAL A 104 -4.15 5.13 10.38
N ASP A 105 -3.98 3.86 10.74
CA ASP A 105 -5.11 3.00 11.11
C ASP A 105 -5.77 3.42 12.41
N LEU A 106 -5.01 3.93 13.38
CA LEU A 106 -5.61 4.48 14.60
C LEU A 106 -6.57 5.63 14.30
N LEU A 107 -6.45 6.33 13.18
CA LEU A 107 -7.41 7.35 12.77
C LEU A 107 -8.70 6.73 12.23
N GLN A 108 -8.68 5.49 11.76
CA GLN A 108 -9.82 4.82 11.16
C GLN A 108 -10.80 4.27 12.21
N ASP A 109 -12.08 4.20 11.84
CA ASP A 109 -13.15 3.50 12.56
C ASP A 109 -13.30 2.09 12.00
N HIS A 110 -12.90 1.09 12.78
CA HIS A 110 -13.02 -0.33 12.44
C HIS A 110 -14.21 -0.99 13.14
N HIS A 111 -15.20 -0.21 13.58
CA HIS A 111 -16.41 -0.72 14.22
C HIS A 111 -16.13 -1.61 15.45
N GLY A 112 -15.12 -1.24 16.26
CA GLY A 112 -14.73 -1.97 17.46
C GLY A 112 -13.62 -3.00 17.27
N GLU A 113 -13.12 -3.17 16.04
CA GLU A 113 -11.97 -4.03 15.73
C GLU A 113 -10.61 -3.30 15.83
N GLY A 114 -10.52 -2.23 16.64
CA GLY A 114 -9.30 -1.46 16.85
C GLY A 114 -8.11 -2.26 17.43
N TYR A 115 -6.99 -1.58 17.63
CA TYR A 115 -5.67 -2.18 17.88
C TYR A 115 -5.43 -2.56 19.34
N LEU A 116 -4.77 -3.69 19.57
CA LEU A 116 -4.28 -4.09 20.88
C LEU A 116 -2.89 -3.51 21.14
N LEU A 117 -2.84 -2.18 21.31
CA LEU A 117 -1.58 -1.43 21.40
C LEU A 117 -0.59 -1.93 22.47
N LEU A 118 -1.12 -2.50 23.55
CA LEU A 118 -0.34 -3.00 24.69
C LEU A 118 -0.41 -4.52 24.83
N ALA A 119 -0.78 -5.27 23.78
CA ALA A 119 -0.71 -6.73 23.83
C ALA A 119 0.71 -7.22 24.15
N PRO A 120 0.87 -8.27 24.98
CA PRO A 120 -0.17 -9.07 25.64
C PRO A 120 -0.57 -8.53 27.04
N LEU A 121 -0.09 -7.35 27.44
CA LEU A 121 -0.34 -6.77 28.77
C LEU A 121 -1.76 -6.22 28.91
N SER A 122 -2.44 -5.93 27.80
CA SER A 122 -3.83 -5.48 27.76
C SER A 122 -4.55 -6.08 26.57
N VAL A 123 -5.83 -6.40 26.78
CA VAL A 123 -6.78 -6.80 25.73
C VAL A 123 -7.70 -5.66 25.31
N ARG A 124 -7.46 -4.45 25.82
CA ARG A 124 -8.23 -3.27 25.44
C ARG A 124 -7.84 -2.84 24.03
N ARG A 125 -8.82 -2.80 23.14
CA ARG A 125 -8.69 -2.26 21.79
C ARG A 125 -8.74 -0.73 21.83
N PHE A 126 -7.98 -0.11 20.94
CA PHE A 126 -7.92 1.33 20.81
C PHE A 126 -7.96 1.74 19.34
N GLU A 127 -8.79 2.74 19.05
CA GLU A 127 -8.89 3.47 17.80
C GLU A 127 -9.45 4.87 18.10
N LEU A 128 -9.18 5.85 17.24
CA LEU A 128 -9.71 7.20 17.34
C LEU A 128 -11.02 7.37 16.57
N GLY A 129 -11.22 6.61 15.48
CA GLY A 129 -12.46 6.62 14.70
C GLY A 129 -12.76 7.96 14.03
N TRP A 130 -11.74 8.73 13.63
CA TRP A 130 -11.92 10.04 12.98
C TRP A 130 -12.29 9.93 11.50
N ILE A 131 -11.92 8.84 10.84
CA ILE A 131 -12.24 8.56 9.44
C ILE A 131 -12.83 7.15 9.35
N GLY A 132 -13.82 6.89 8.50
CA GLY A 132 -14.22 5.49 8.24
C GLY A 132 -13.11 4.76 7.48
N SER A 133 -12.98 3.44 7.64
CA SER A 133 -12.01 2.67 6.84
C SER A 133 -12.22 2.86 5.33
N GLU A 134 -13.47 3.00 4.87
CA GLU A 134 -13.76 3.27 3.46
C GLU A 134 -13.41 4.69 3.00
N ALA A 135 -13.14 5.60 3.94
CA ALA A 135 -12.72 6.95 3.60
C ALA A 135 -11.34 6.97 2.96
N THR A 136 -10.49 5.94 3.13
CA THR A 136 -9.17 5.89 2.47
C THR A 136 -9.25 5.65 0.97
N VAL A 137 -10.32 5.00 0.49
CA VAL A 137 -10.56 4.72 -0.94
C VAL A 137 -10.50 5.98 -1.81
N PRO A 138 -11.29 7.05 -1.56
CA PRO A 138 -11.22 8.26 -2.36
C PRO A 138 -9.89 9.03 -2.21
N TRP A 139 -9.15 8.83 -1.12
CA TRP A 139 -7.85 9.50 -0.89
C TRP A 139 -6.66 8.75 -1.50
N ALA A 140 -6.76 7.44 -1.72
CA ALA A 140 -5.66 6.62 -2.24
C ALA A 140 -5.14 7.13 -3.58
N MET A 141 -6.02 7.46 -4.53
CA MET A 141 -5.63 7.94 -5.86
C MET A 141 -5.02 9.36 -5.84
N PRO A 142 -5.62 10.36 -5.16
CA PRO A 142 -4.97 11.66 -4.94
C PRO A 142 -3.62 11.56 -4.25
N LEU A 143 -3.49 10.73 -3.21
CA LEU A 143 -2.22 10.52 -2.50
C LEU A 143 -1.17 9.87 -3.41
N LEU A 144 -1.55 8.87 -4.20
CA LEU A 144 -0.68 8.24 -5.16
C LEU A 144 -0.18 9.24 -6.21
N ALA A 145 -1.07 10.07 -6.74
CA ALA A 145 -0.72 11.09 -7.72
C ALA A 145 0.22 12.15 -7.13
N ALA A 146 -0.09 12.65 -5.92
CA ALA A 146 0.76 13.59 -5.20
C ALA A 146 2.15 12.98 -4.92
N THR A 147 2.20 11.73 -4.49
CA THR A 147 3.44 10.99 -4.25
C THR A 147 4.23 10.86 -5.54
N ALA A 148 3.61 10.39 -6.63
CA ALA A 148 4.26 10.27 -7.93
C ALA A 148 4.86 11.61 -8.40
N LEU A 149 4.10 12.70 -8.28
CA LEU A 149 4.55 14.05 -8.62
C LEU A 149 5.74 14.50 -7.76
N ALA A 150 5.71 14.26 -6.44
CA ALA A 150 6.79 14.62 -5.53
C ALA A 150 8.11 13.88 -5.84
N TRP A 151 8.02 12.67 -6.37
CA TRP A 151 9.17 11.83 -6.76
C TRP A 151 9.64 12.06 -8.21
N VAL A 152 9.02 12.97 -8.97
CA VAL A 152 9.52 13.34 -10.30
C VAL A 152 10.92 13.96 -10.16
N PRO A 153 11.93 13.45 -10.89
CA PRO A 153 13.28 14.00 -10.82
C PRO A 153 13.30 15.48 -11.26
N ALA A 154 14.07 16.32 -10.58
CA ALA A 154 14.21 17.75 -10.93
C ALA A 154 14.79 17.98 -12.35
N GLY A 155 15.48 16.99 -12.92
CA GLY A 155 15.91 17.01 -14.32
C GLY A 155 14.75 16.81 -15.30
N VAL A 156 13.79 15.95 -14.94
CA VAL A 156 12.54 15.76 -15.68
C VAL A 156 11.72 17.04 -15.57
N GLU A 157 11.52 17.61 -14.38
CA GLU A 157 10.81 18.90 -14.25
C GLU A 157 11.36 20.00 -15.15
N ARG A 158 12.69 20.13 -15.22
CA ARG A 158 13.36 21.10 -16.09
C ARG A 158 13.19 20.78 -17.58
N ALA A 159 13.12 19.51 -17.97
CA ALA A 159 12.86 19.09 -19.35
C ALA A 159 11.38 19.28 -19.72
N LEU A 160 10.43 18.89 -18.86
CA LEU A 160 8.99 19.10 -19.05
C LEU A 160 8.64 20.59 -19.12
N GLY A 161 9.38 21.46 -18.42
CA GLY A 161 9.21 22.91 -18.50
C GLY A 161 9.74 23.56 -19.79
N ARG A 162 10.57 22.85 -20.57
CA ARG A 162 11.16 23.34 -21.83
C ARG A 162 10.45 22.82 -23.08
N VAL A 163 9.58 21.82 -22.95
CA VAL A 163 8.83 21.26 -24.08
C VAL A 163 7.36 21.69 -23.93
N PRO A 164 6.87 22.65 -24.74
CA PRO A 164 5.52 23.20 -24.60
C PRO A 164 4.39 22.17 -24.74
N GLU A 165 4.64 21.07 -25.46
CA GLU A 165 3.70 19.95 -25.62
C GLU A 165 3.55 19.08 -24.36
N VAL A 166 4.44 19.21 -23.39
CA VAL A 166 4.45 18.35 -22.20
C VAL A 166 3.59 18.88 -21.04
N ARG A 167 2.93 20.04 -21.25
CA ARG A 167 1.77 20.44 -20.43
C ARG A 167 0.71 19.33 -20.39
N TRP A 168 0.55 18.55 -21.46
CA TRP A 168 -0.40 17.43 -21.51
C TRP A 168 -0.04 16.26 -20.61
N LEU A 169 1.24 16.03 -20.25
CA LEU A 169 1.61 14.96 -19.31
C LEU A 169 1.37 15.36 -17.85
N ARG A 170 1.47 16.66 -17.51
CA ARG A 170 0.99 17.16 -16.21
C ARG A 170 -0.53 17.07 -16.13
N VAL A 171 -1.23 17.37 -17.23
CA VAL A 171 -2.68 17.16 -17.35
C VAL A 171 -3.02 15.66 -17.29
N ALA A 172 -2.26 14.77 -17.93
CA ALA A 172 -2.49 13.32 -17.88
C ALA A 172 -2.22 12.75 -16.49
N ALA A 173 -1.18 13.20 -15.78
CA ALA A 173 -0.93 12.83 -14.38
C ALA A 173 -2.04 13.33 -13.42
N VAL A 174 -2.78 14.37 -13.80
CA VAL A 174 -3.99 14.86 -13.12
C VAL A 174 -5.27 14.15 -13.60
N LEU A 175 -5.32 13.70 -14.86
CA LEU A 175 -6.46 12.99 -15.46
C LEU A 175 -6.47 11.48 -15.16
N VAL A 176 -5.33 10.86 -14.87
CA VAL A 176 -5.25 9.47 -14.38
C VAL A 176 -6.04 9.30 -13.06
N PRO A 177 -5.93 10.21 -12.08
CA PRO A 177 -6.85 10.28 -10.95
C PRO A 177 -8.32 10.42 -11.36
N VAL A 178 -8.64 11.26 -12.35
CA VAL A 178 -10.01 11.48 -12.83
C VAL A 178 -10.59 10.20 -13.45
N HIS A 179 -9.79 9.41 -14.18
CA HIS A 179 -10.21 8.11 -14.70
C HIS A 179 -10.28 7.01 -13.63
N ALA A 180 -9.53 7.12 -12.53
CA ALA A 180 -9.63 6.21 -11.40
C ALA A 180 -10.80 6.55 -10.45
N LEU A 181 -11.23 7.80 -10.40
CA LEU A 181 -12.41 8.27 -9.65
C LEU A 181 -13.73 8.00 -10.39
N LEU A 182 -13.69 7.85 -11.72
CA LEU A 182 -14.86 7.50 -12.53
C LEU A 182 -15.53 6.17 -12.10
N PRO A 183 -14.80 5.06 -11.87
CA PRO A 183 -15.36 3.84 -11.28
C PRO A 183 -16.02 4.05 -9.92
N VAL A 184 -15.43 4.88 -9.04
CA VAL A 184 -15.98 5.20 -7.72
C VAL A 184 -17.27 6.01 -7.85
N ALA A 185 -17.32 6.98 -8.77
CA ALA A 185 -18.52 7.75 -9.07
C ALA A 185 -19.62 6.89 -9.73
N LEU A 186 -19.26 5.94 -10.60
CA LEU A 186 -20.19 5.01 -11.24
C LEU A 186 -20.73 3.98 -10.24
N TRP A 187 -19.90 3.50 -9.32
CA TRP A 187 -20.32 2.63 -8.20
C TRP A 187 -21.26 3.37 -7.24
N ALA A 188 -20.94 4.61 -6.86
CA ALA A 188 -21.81 5.45 -6.05
C ALA A 188 -23.16 5.76 -6.74
N ALA A 189 -23.21 5.65 -8.07
CA ALA A 189 -24.43 5.77 -8.87
C ALA A 189 -25.18 4.42 -9.08
N GLY A 190 -24.73 3.33 -8.45
CA GLY A 190 -25.39 2.02 -8.49
C GLY A 190 -25.13 1.21 -9.77
N LEU A 191 -24.10 1.54 -10.55
CA LEU A 191 -23.76 0.85 -11.79
C LEU A 191 -22.74 -0.28 -11.56
N ASP A 192 -22.93 -1.40 -12.25
CA ASP A 192 -22.00 -2.53 -12.21
C ASP A 192 -20.68 -2.19 -12.90
N VAL A 193 -19.62 -2.12 -12.09
CA VAL A 193 -18.26 -1.70 -12.48
C VAL A 193 -17.28 -2.87 -12.64
N THR A 194 -17.74 -4.12 -12.54
CA THR A 194 -16.85 -5.31 -12.61
C THR A 194 -15.98 -5.36 -13.88
N ALA A 195 -16.52 -5.00 -15.05
CA ALA A 195 -15.75 -4.90 -16.29
C ALA A 195 -14.78 -3.70 -16.32
N LEU A 196 -15.09 -2.63 -15.59
CA LEU A 196 -14.29 -1.40 -15.50
C LEU A 196 -13.10 -1.58 -14.54
N VAL A 197 -13.28 -2.33 -13.45
CA VAL A 197 -12.21 -2.70 -12.50
C VAL A 197 -11.15 -3.55 -13.21
N GLY A 198 -11.54 -4.50 -14.06
CA GLY A 198 -10.62 -5.24 -14.92
C GLY A 198 -9.84 -4.34 -15.90
N SER A 199 -10.46 -3.26 -16.37
CA SER A 199 -9.84 -2.27 -17.28
C SER A 199 -8.88 -1.32 -16.55
N LEU A 200 -9.15 -0.96 -15.29
CA LEU A 200 -8.22 -0.21 -14.43
C LEU A 200 -6.98 -1.01 -14.07
N ALA A 201 -7.12 -2.33 -13.96
CA ALA A 201 -6.00 -3.24 -13.74
C ALA A 201 -4.96 -3.13 -14.89
N TRP A 202 -5.42 -2.97 -16.14
CA TRP A 202 -4.57 -2.66 -17.28
C TRP A 202 -3.91 -1.27 -17.19
N LEU A 203 -4.57 -0.29 -16.58
CA LEU A 203 -3.98 1.02 -16.32
C LEU A 203 -2.88 0.97 -15.25
N HIS A 204 -2.97 0.06 -14.28
CA HIS A 204 -1.91 -0.18 -13.28
C HIS A 204 -0.69 -0.86 -13.93
N VAL A 205 -0.91 -1.75 -14.90
CA VAL A 205 0.14 -2.33 -15.75
C VAL A 205 0.79 -1.26 -16.65
N ALA A 206 0.00 -0.36 -17.24
CA ALA A 206 0.51 0.77 -18.01
C ALA A 206 1.28 1.78 -17.14
N GLY A 207 0.82 2.03 -15.90
CA GLY A 207 1.53 2.82 -14.89
C GLY A 207 2.85 2.18 -14.46
N ALA A 208 2.88 0.87 -14.29
CA ALA A 208 4.12 0.10 -14.10
C ALA A 208 5.05 0.20 -15.32
N GLY A 209 4.51 0.25 -16.54
CA GLY A 209 5.24 0.50 -17.79
C GLY A 209 5.89 1.89 -17.87
N VAL A 210 5.21 2.93 -17.38
CA VAL A 210 5.77 4.29 -17.28
C VAL A 210 6.86 4.37 -16.20
N LEU A 211 6.72 3.62 -15.10
CA LEU A 211 7.75 3.45 -14.07
C LEU A 211 8.95 2.61 -14.57
N LEU A 212 8.73 1.67 -15.49
CA LEU A 212 9.79 0.96 -16.22
C LEU A 212 10.54 1.88 -17.21
N GLY A 213 9.92 2.96 -17.70
CA GLY A 213 10.59 3.96 -18.55
C GLY A 213 11.66 4.79 -17.82
N THR A 214 11.61 4.88 -16.49
CA THR A 214 12.59 5.61 -15.65
C THR A 214 13.68 4.69 -15.05
N TRP A 215 13.68 3.41 -15.45
CA TRP A 215 14.58 2.31 -15.06
C TRP A 215 16.08 2.65 -14.97
N ARG A 216 16.58 3.57 -15.80
CA ARG A 216 18.01 3.92 -15.81
C ARG A 216 18.47 4.71 -14.57
N TRP A 217 17.57 5.32 -13.79
CA TRP A 217 17.94 6.19 -12.67
C TRP A 217 17.69 5.60 -11.27
N TRP A 218 16.91 4.53 -11.17
CA TRP A 218 16.52 3.94 -9.89
C TRP A 218 17.21 2.58 -9.63
N ARG A 219 18.52 2.59 -9.39
CA ARG A 219 19.24 1.40 -8.91
C ARG A 219 19.01 1.17 -7.41
N GLY A 220 17.82 0.72 -7.02
CA GLY A 220 17.63 0.11 -5.68
C GLY A 220 16.23 0.12 -5.06
N GLN A 221 15.22 0.80 -5.61
CA GLN A 221 13.90 0.93 -4.94
C GLN A 221 12.66 0.62 -5.80
N VAL A 222 12.82 0.40 -7.11
CA VAL A 222 11.72 -0.04 -8.01
C VAL A 222 11.15 -1.42 -7.68
N PRO A 223 11.94 -2.43 -7.24
CA PRO A 223 11.39 -3.76 -6.99
C PRO A 223 10.27 -3.77 -5.95
N LEU A 224 10.31 -2.85 -4.98
CA LEU A 224 9.32 -2.80 -3.91
C LEU A 224 7.98 -2.24 -4.40
N LEU A 225 7.96 -1.08 -5.07
CA LEU A 225 6.73 -0.51 -5.62
C LEU A 225 6.11 -1.42 -6.69
N LEU A 226 6.94 -2.05 -7.52
CA LEU A 226 6.48 -3.03 -8.51
C LEU A 226 5.94 -4.29 -7.84
N ALA A 227 6.61 -4.81 -6.80
CA ALA A 227 6.10 -5.96 -6.03
C ALA A 227 4.80 -5.64 -5.30
N LEU A 228 4.63 -4.42 -4.78
CA LEU A 228 3.39 -3.98 -4.12
C LEU A 228 2.24 -3.83 -5.12
N LEU A 229 2.49 -3.25 -6.29
CA LEU A 229 1.51 -3.18 -7.39
C LEU A 229 1.15 -4.56 -7.93
N VAL A 230 2.14 -5.46 -8.08
CA VAL A 230 1.90 -6.84 -8.51
C VAL A 230 1.16 -7.63 -7.43
N ALA A 231 1.47 -7.44 -6.15
CA ALA A 231 0.78 -8.09 -5.04
C ALA A 231 -0.67 -7.61 -4.90
N ASP A 232 -0.93 -6.31 -5.01
CA ASP A 232 -2.29 -5.75 -4.98
C ASP A 232 -3.09 -6.17 -6.23
N HIS A 233 -2.44 -6.25 -7.39
CA HIS A 233 -3.05 -6.78 -8.61
C HIS A 233 -3.35 -8.28 -8.53
N ALA A 234 -2.43 -9.09 -8.01
CA ALA A 234 -2.62 -10.53 -7.81
C ALA A 234 -3.76 -10.79 -6.81
N ALA A 235 -3.82 -10.01 -5.71
CA ALA A 235 -4.92 -10.07 -4.76
C ALA A 235 -6.26 -9.69 -5.41
N SER A 236 -6.28 -8.64 -6.23
CA SER A 236 -7.48 -8.19 -6.95
C SER A 236 -7.97 -9.22 -7.99
N LEU A 237 -7.05 -9.86 -8.73
CA LEU A 237 -7.38 -10.94 -9.68
C LEU A 237 -7.85 -12.21 -8.97
N LEU A 238 -7.26 -12.54 -7.81
CA LEU A 238 -7.71 -13.65 -6.98
C LEU A 238 -9.13 -13.41 -6.45
N VAL A 239 -9.45 -12.20 -6.00
CA VAL A 239 -10.82 -11.85 -5.59
C VAL A 239 -11.78 -11.89 -6.79
N ALA A 240 -11.40 -11.33 -7.93
CA ALA A 240 -12.26 -11.34 -9.13
C ALA A 240 -12.54 -12.76 -9.65
N SER A 241 -11.52 -13.64 -9.65
CA SER A 241 -11.69 -15.05 -10.03
C SER A 241 -12.43 -15.88 -8.98
N ALA A 242 -12.42 -15.47 -7.71
CA ALA A 242 -13.21 -16.09 -6.64
C ALA A 242 -14.71 -15.76 -6.76
N LEU A 243 -15.07 -14.64 -7.40
CA LEU A 243 -16.45 -14.16 -7.56
C LEU A 243 -17.14 -14.64 -8.84
N LEU A 244 -16.41 -15.25 -9.78
CA LEU A 244 -16.98 -15.87 -10.96
C LEU A 244 -17.34 -17.34 -10.67
N PRO A 245 -18.55 -17.80 -11.08
CA PRO A 245 -19.02 -19.16 -10.85
C PRO A 245 -18.20 -20.21 -11.59
#